data_AF-A0A7X4FU85-F1
#
_entry.id   AF-A0A7X4FU85-F1
#
_cell.length_a   1.000
_cell.length_b   1.000
_cell.length_c   1.000
_cell.angle_alpha   90.00
_cell.angle_beta   90.00
_cell.angle_gamma   90.00
#
_symmetry.space_group_name_H-M   'P 1'
#
loop_
_entity.id
_entity.type
_entity.pdbx_description
1 polymer ?
#
loop_
_entity_poly.entity_id
_entity_poly.type
_entity_poly.pdbx_seq_one_letter_code
_entity_poly.pdbx_strand_id
1 'polypeptide(L)'
;PLDGDQISSDHDVEVEFGAENYMIAAIPEGFDPEADAPRADVGHYHLGVDTGCLPAGEIIPEGQGWVHFGDGSNVFTLQVEPAAYELTVQIGDDLHRTQEGLCETISIEVADGI
;
A
#
# COMPACT_ATOMS: atom_id res chain seq x y z
N PRO A 1 -2.12 -11.84 -0.14
CA PRO A 1 -2.44 -12.59 -1.38
C PRO A 1 -1.29 -12.46 -2.39
N LEU A 2 -1.23 -13.36 -3.36
CA LEU A 2 -0.33 -13.34 -4.51
C LEU A 2 -1.10 -12.94 -5.78
N ASP A 3 -0.36 -12.52 -6.81
CA ASP A 3 -0.95 -12.22 -8.12
C ASP A 3 -1.63 -13.45 -8.73
N GLY A 4 -2.89 -13.27 -9.14
CA GLY A 4 -3.76 -14.30 -9.67
C GLY A 4 -4.46 -15.18 -8.63
N ASP A 5 -4.33 -14.89 -7.33
CA ASP A 5 -5.05 -15.62 -6.29
C ASP A 5 -6.57 -15.51 -6.47
N GLN A 6 -7.25 -16.64 -6.26
CA GLN A 6 -8.70 -16.71 -6.11
C GLN A 6 -9.03 -16.90 -4.62
N ILE A 7 -9.88 -16.03 -4.08
CA ILE A 7 -10.17 -15.94 -2.65
C ILE A 7 -11.68 -16.05 -2.43
N SER A 8 -12.09 -16.85 -1.44
CA SER A 8 -13.50 -16.95 -1.07
C SER A 8 -14.01 -15.64 -0.46
N SER A 9 -15.21 -15.23 -0.85
CA SER A 9 -15.94 -14.11 -0.26
C SER A 9 -16.44 -14.36 1.17
N ASP A 10 -16.28 -15.58 1.71
CA ASP A 10 -16.69 -15.93 3.07
C ASP A 10 -15.83 -15.22 4.16
N HIS A 11 -14.67 -14.67 3.78
CA HIS A 11 -13.69 -14.08 4.68
C HIS A 11 -13.07 -12.79 4.10
N ASP A 12 -12.69 -11.88 4.98
CA ASP A 12 -11.86 -10.73 4.61
C ASP A 12 -10.47 -11.19 4.13
N VAL A 13 -9.85 -10.39 3.27
CA VAL A 13 -8.51 -10.68 2.75
C VAL A 13 -7.45 -10.09 3.67
N GLU A 14 -6.63 -10.94 4.28
CA GLU A 14 -5.41 -10.47 4.95
C GLU A 14 -4.34 -10.17 3.90
N VAL A 15 -3.87 -8.93 3.91
CA VAL A 15 -2.79 -8.44 3.07
C VAL A 15 -1.58 -8.20 3.95
N GLU A 16 -0.47 -8.86 3.64
CA GLU A 16 0.82 -8.64 4.27
C GLU A 16 1.80 -8.10 3.22
N PHE A 17 2.43 -6.96 3.54
CA PHE A 17 3.42 -6.31 2.68
C PHE A 17 4.84 -6.75 3.03
N GLY A 18 5.69 -6.83 2.00
CA GLY A 18 7.12 -7.07 2.13
C GLY A 18 7.92 -6.05 1.33
N ALA A 19 9.12 -5.74 1.81
CA ALA A 19 10.09 -4.91 1.12
C ALA A 19 11.48 -5.54 1.24
N GLU A 20 12.23 -5.54 0.13
CA GLU A 20 13.61 -5.98 0.10
C GLU A 20 14.52 -4.78 -0.12
N ASN A 21 15.62 -4.69 0.65
CA ASN A 21 16.62 -3.62 0.54
C ASN A 21 16.07 -2.19 0.74
N TYR A 22 14.90 -2.03 1.36
CA TYR A 22 14.32 -0.74 1.71
C TYR A 22 13.81 -0.76 3.15
N MET A 23 14.00 0.33 3.90
CA MET A 23 13.57 0.38 5.30
C MET A 23 12.13 0.87 5.41
N ILE A 24 11.30 0.08 6.08
CA ILE A 24 9.94 0.49 6.47
C ILE A 24 9.97 0.97 7.91
N ALA A 25 9.44 2.16 8.15
CA ALA A 25 9.32 2.73 9.49
C ALA A 25 8.12 3.68 9.58
N ALA A 26 7.58 3.84 10.78
CA ALA A 26 6.60 4.87 11.08
C ALA A 26 7.16 6.27 10.75
N ILE A 27 6.29 7.16 10.30
CA ILE A 27 6.58 8.60 10.26
C ILE A 27 6.88 9.04 11.70
N PRO A 28 7.96 9.82 11.94
CA PRO A 28 8.32 10.24 13.30
C PRO A 28 7.20 11.04 13.96
N GLU A 29 6.97 10.81 15.26
CA GLU A 29 6.05 11.67 16.02
C GLU A 29 6.53 13.12 15.98
N GLY A 30 5.63 14.03 15.62
CA GLY A 30 5.93 15.45 15.50
C GLY A 30 6.59 15.87 14.19
N PHE A 31 6.68 15.00 13.19
CA PHE A 31 7.12 15.36 11.84
C PHE A 31 6.22 16.46 11.25
N ASP A 32 6.83 17.56 10.85
CA ASP A 32 6.17 18.70 10.20
C ASP A 32 6.47 18.69 8.70
N PRO A 33 5.48 18.39 7.83
CA PRO A 33 5.72 18.28 6.39
C PRO A 33 6.15 19.59 5.71
N GLU A 34 6.00 20.74 6.39
CA GLU A 34 6.44 22.05 5.87
C GLU A 34 7.86 22.43 6.33
N ALA A 35 8.38 21.80 7.39
CA ALA A 35 9.66 22.16 8.02
C ALA A 35 10.72 21.04 7.98
N ASP A 36 10.27 19.79 7.96
CA ASP A 36 11.14 18.62 8.03
C ASP A 36 11.40 18.01 6.64
N ALA A 37 12.58 17.39 6.51
CA ALA A 37 12.97 16.64 5.32
C ALA A 37 12.71 15.14 5.56
N PRO A 38 12.30 14.39 4.52
CA PRO A 38 12.08 12.96 4.65
C PRO A 38 13.41 12.23 4.85
N ARG A 39 13.37 11.14 5.61
CA ARG A 39 14.55 10.29 5.82
C ARG A 39 14.90 9.55 4.53
N ALA A 40 16.18 9.57 4.15
CA ALA A 40 16.67 8.85 2.99
C ALA A 40 16.52 7.32 3.17
N ASP A 41 16.11 6.63 2.11
CA ASP A 41 15.94 5.16 2.05
C ASP A 41 15.01 4.59 3.13
N VAL A 42 14.08 5.41 3.62
CA VAL A 42 13.06 5.07 4.60
C VAL A 42 11.69 5.46 4.06
N GLY A 43 10.68 4.66 4.34
CA GLY A 43 9.32 4.96 3.96
C GLY A 43 8.31 4.08 4.65
N HIS A 44 7.09 4.10 4.14
CA HIS A 44 5.97 3.30 4.64
C HIS A 44 5.04 2.90 3.51
N TYR A 45 4.20 1.90 3.77
CA TYR A 45 3.32 1.33 2.77
C TYR A 45 2.08 2.17 2.54
N HIS A 46 1.58 2.07 1.32
CA HIS A 46 0.26 2.50 0.90
C HIS A 46 -0.35 1.37 0.08
N LEU A 47 -1.65 1.12 0.27
CA LEU A 47 -2.41 0.18 -0.54
C LEU A 47 -3.43 0.93 -1.36
N GLY A 48 -3.26 0.90 -2.67
CA GLY A 48 -4.23 1.29 -3.66
C GLY A 48 -5.18 0.12 -3.96
N VAL A 49 -6.48 0.36 -3.87
CA VAL A 49 -7.54 -0.57 -4.26
C VAL A 49 -8.18 -0.04 -5.54
N ASP A 50 -8.07 -0.81 -6.62
CA ASP A 50 -8.47 -0.46 -7.97
C ASP A 50 -7.82 0.84 -8.48
N THR A 51 -6.59 1.07 -8.03
CA THR A 51 -5.72 2.16 -8.49
C THR A 51 -4.37 1.60 -8.90
N GLY A 52 -3.73 2.22 -9.90
CA GLY A 52 -2.41 1.82 -10.38
C GLY A 52 -1.28 2.62 -9.74
N CYS A 53 -0.04 2.18 -10.00
CA CYS A 53 1.18 2.88 -9.57
C CYS A 53 1.18 4.34 -10.01
N LEU A 54 1.45 5.23 -9.05
CA LEU A 54 1.70 6.63 -9.35
C LEU A 54 3.16 6.81 -9.81
N PRO A 55 3.44 7.79 -10.71
CA PRO A 55 4.81 8.14 -11.10
C PRO A 55 5.68 8.50 -9.89
N ALA A 56 6.99 8.25 -9.98
CA ALA A 56 7.95 8.60 -8.93
C ALA A 56 7.95 10.12 -8.63
N GLY A 57 7.99 10.48 -7.35
CA GLY A 57 7.95 11.86 -6.86
C GLY A 57 6.54 12.45 -6.69
N GLU A 58 5.49 11.74 -7.12
CA GLU A 58 4.10 12.15 -6.89
C GLU A 58 3.69 11.92 -5.43
N ILE A 59 2.78 12.76 -4.92
CA ILE A 59 2.19 12.57 -3.60
C ILE A 59 1.05 11.57 -3.72
N ILE A 60 1.06 10.53 -2.88
CA ILE A 60 -0.06 9.58 -2.78
C ILE A 60 -1.25 10.31 -2.17
N PRO A 61 -2.40 10.41 -2.85
CA PRO A 61 -3.54 11.16 -2.34
C PRO A 61 -4.15 10.47 -1.12
N GLU A 62 -4.71 11.25 -0.22
CA GLU A 62 -5.54 10.70 0.86
C GLU A 62 -6.90 10.26 0.30
N GLY A 63 -7.30 9.02 0.59
CA GLY A 63 -8.51 8.42 0.05
C GLY A 63 -8.41 8.12 -1.44
N GLN A 64 -9.53 8.19 -2.16
CA GLN A 64 -9.59 7.88 -3.61
C GLN A 64 -9.08 6.47 -3.97
N GLY A 65 -9.35 5.49 -3.10
CA GLY A 65 -8.84 4.12 -3.25
C GLY A 65 -7.52 3.85 -2.52
N TRP A 66 -6.89 4.85 -1.90
CA TRP A 66 -5.65 4.67 -1.15
C TRP A 66 -5.86 4.56 0.36
N VAL A 67 -5.21 3.57 0.96
CA VAL A 67 -5.09 3.36 2.41
C VAL A 67 -3.63 3.59 2.81
N HIS A 68 -3.40 4.37 3.87
CA HIS A 68 -2.07 4.82 4.31
C HIS A 68 -1.65 4.08 5.58
N PHE A 69 -0.41 3.58 5.61
CA PHE A 69 0.17 2.85 6.75
C PHE A 69 1.35 3.60 7.36
N GLY A 70 1.15 4.90 7.65
CA GLY A 70 2.19 5.80 8.18
C GLY A 70 2.74 5.42 9.57
N ASP A 71 2.16 4.43 10.24
CA ASP A 71 2.66 3.85 11.49
C ASP A 71 3.69 2.72 11.28
N GLY A 72 4.01 2.40 10.02
CA GLY A 72 4.94 1.34 9.65
C GLY A 72 4.36 -0.07 9.78
N SER A 73 3.04 -0.21 9.96
CA SER A 73 2.37 -1.49 9.89
C SER A 73 2.51 -2.12 8.49
N ASN A 74 2.59 -3.45 8.45
CA ASN A 74 2.73 -4.21 7.22
C ASN A 74 1.62 -5.24 7.02
N VAL A 75 0.62 -5.30 7.90
CA VAL A 75 -0.51 -6.22 7.82
C VAL A 75 -1.81 -5.42 7.88
N PHE A 76 -2.74 -5.73 6.99
CA PHE A 76 -4.04 -5.09 6.89
C PHE A 76 -5.12 -6.10 6.52
N THR A 77 -6.30 -5.98 7.13
CA THR A 77 -7.48 -6.76 6.77
C THR A 77 -8.34 -5.94 5.81
N LEU A 78 -8.35 -6.35 4.53
CA LEU A 78 -9.15 -5.74 3.48
C LEU A 78 -10.52 -6.41 3.43
N GLN A 79 -11.56 -5.61 3.66
CA GLN A 79 -12.94 -6.03 3.42
C GLN A 79 -13.19 -6.10 1.92
N VAL A 80 -13.75 -7.22 1.47
CA VAL A 80 -13.99 -7.48 0.05
C VAL A 80 -15.41 -7.98 -0.18
N GLU A 81 -15.94 -7.63 -1.35
CA GLU A 81 -17.13 -8.23 -1.94
C GLU A 81 -16.71 -9.07 -3.17
N PRO A 82 -17.54 -10.01 -3.65
CA PRO A 82 -17.27 -10.78 -4.86
C PRO A 82 -17.02 -9.88 -6.08
N ALA A 83 -15.76 -9.79 -6.52
CA ALA A 83 -15.30 -9.00 -7.65
C ALA A 83 -13.83 -9.33 -7.97
N ALA A 84 -13.36 -8.88 -9.13
CA ALA A 84 -11.92 -8.77 -9.39
C ALA A 84 -11.41 -7.44 -8.81
N TYR A 85 -10.24 -7.48 -8.17
CA TYR A 85 -9.57 -6.29 -7.61
C TYR A 85 -8.17 -6.16 -8.19
N GLU A 86 -7.75 -4.91 -8.43
CA GLU A 86 -6.34 -4.57 -8.58
C GLU A 86 -5.84 -3.99 -7.26
N LEU A 87 -4.86 -4.65 -6.64
CA LEU A 87 -4.24 -4.20 -5.40
C LEU A 87 -2.84 -3.71 -5.70
N THR A 88 -2.59 -2.42 -5.47
CA THR A 88 -1.30 -1.78 -5.70
C THR A 88 -0.66 -1.42 -4.37
N VAL A 89 0.45 -2.06 -4.03
CA VAL A 89 1.30 -1.59 -2.94
C VAL A 89 2.30 -0.58 -3.48
N GLN A 90 2.39 0.58 -2.85
CA GLN A 90 3.36 1.61 -3.20
C GLN A 90 4.00 2.21 -1.96
N ILE A 91 5.32 2.32 -1.96
CA ILE A 91 6.07 2.90 -0.85
C ILE A 91 6.21 4.41 -1.07
N GLY A 92 5.88 5.18 -0.03
CA GLY A 92 6.11 6.62 0.04
C GLY A 92 7.13 6.98 1.12
N ASP A 93 7.82 8.11 0.97
CA ASP A 93 8.67 8.69 2.01
C ASP A 93 7.85 9.30 3.17
N ASP A 94 8.50 9.96 4.13
CA ASP A 94 7.80 10.63 5.26
C ASP A 94 6.83 11.75 4.80
N LEU A 95 6.93 12.21 3.54
CA LEU A 95 6.04 13.19 2.92
C LEU A 95 5.01 12.52 1.97
N HIS A 96 4.89 11.20 2.03
CA HIS A 96 4.03 10.37 1.17
C HIS A 96 4.35 10.51 -0.32
N ARG A 97 5.59 10.89 -0.66
CA ARG A 97 6.05 10.95 -2.05
C ARG A 97 6.55 9.59 -2.50
N THR A 98 6.07 9.14 -3.65
CA THR A 98 6.44 7.86 -4.25
C THR A 98 7.93 7.81 -4.61
N GLN A 99 8.50 6.62 -4.49
CA GLN A 99 9.92 6.37 -4.80
C GLN A 99 10.06 5.54 -6.09
N GLU A 100 11.20 5.68 -6.77
CA GLU A 100 11.47 4.94 -8.01
C GLU A 100 11.55 3.44 -7.74
N GLY A 101 10.82 2.64 -8.52
CA GLY A 101 10.88 1.18 -8.46
C GLY A 101 10.23 0.54 -7.23
N LEU A 102 9.59 1.32 -6.35
CA LEU A 102 8.94 0.80 -5.14
C LEU A 102 7.41 0.74 -5.26
N CYS A 103 6.94 0.17 -6.37
CA CYS A 103 5.52 -0.07 -6.60
C CYS A 103 5.30 -1.44 -7.25
N GLU A 104 4.27 -2.15 -6.78
CA GLU A 104 3.86 -3.44 -7.32
C GLU A 104 2.33 -3.52 -7.32
N THR A 105 1.76 -4.04 -8.40
CA THR A 105 0.33 -4.29 -8.54
C THR A 105 0.10 -5.77 -8.74
N ILE A 106 -0.86 -6.32 -8.01
CA ILE A 106 -1.36 -7.68 -8.18
C ILE A 106 -2.84 -7.64 -8.51
N SER A 107 -3.31 -8.64 -9.25
CA SER A 107 -4.72 -8.90 -9.48
C SER A 107 -5.19 -10.05 -8.61
N ILE A 108 -6.34 -9.92 -7.97
CA ILE A 108 -7.00 -11.02 -7.25
C ILE A 108 -8.45 -11.13 -7.70
N GLU A 109 -9.01 -12.33 -7.58
CA GLU A 109 -10.44 -12.57 -7.80
C GLU A 109 -11.08 -13.05 -6.51
N VAL A 110 -12.09 -12.32 -6.04
CA VAL A 110 -12.91 -12.70 -4.91
C VAL A 110 -14.23 -13.27 -5.44
N ALA A 111 -14.56 -14.50 -5.04
CA ALA A 111 -15.73 -15.20 -5.57
C ALA A 111 -16.49 -15.97 -4.48
N ASP A 112 -17.80 -16.13 -4.71
CA ASP A 112 -18.66 -16.95 -3.85
C ASP A 112 -18.41 -18.44 -4.07
N GLY A 113 -18.26 -19.20 -2.98
CA GLY A 113 -18.37 -20.66 -3.00
C GLY A 113 -17.15 -21.42 -3.55
N ILE A 114 -15.95 -20.84 -3.42
CA ILE A 114 -14.66 -21.52 -3.71
C ILE A 114 -13.91 -21.94 -2.44
#